data_AF-A0A9C7UKH8-F1
#
_entry.id   AF-A0A9C7UKH8-F1
#
_cell.length_a   1.000
_cell.length_b   1.000
_cell.length_c   1.000
_cell.angle_alpha   90.00
_cell.angle_beta   90.00
_cell.angle_gamma   90.00
#
_symmetry.space_group_name_H-M   'P 1'
#
loop_
_entity.id
_entity.type
_entity.pdbx_description
1 polymer ?
#
loop_
_entity_poly.entity_id
_entity_poly.type
_entity_poly.pdbx_seq_one_letter_code
_entity_poly.pdbx_strand_id
1 'polypeptide(L)'
;MQPSKCATTPSCGDSHGGGGSAERRGVLTTCNYDARAYGVRSAMPTAQAMRLCPQLTVVPPQMHKYRVASKVMRGIFANFTEVIEPLSLDEAYLDVSEISDEDLTATRIAKAIRQQVREELDITVSAGVSVNKFIAKVASDWKKPDGLTVVRLMK
;
A
#
# COMPACT_ATOMS: atom_id res chain seq x y z
N MET A 1 7.68 -21.10 -9.16
CA MET A 1 7.46 -19.66 -8.89
C MET A 1 8.22 -19.31 -7.62
N GLN A 2 9.39 -18.67 -7.72
CA GLN A 2 10.19 -18.36 -6.52
C GLN A 2 9.49 -17.30 -5.66
N PRO A 3 9.61 -17.35 -4.32
CA PRO A 3 9.04 -16.33 -3.45
C PRO A 3 9.63 -14.97 -3.83
N SER A 4 8.75 -14.09 -4.27
CA SER A 4 9.08 -12.77 -4.77
C SER A 4 9.60 -11.90 -3.60
N LYS A 5 10.73 -11.21 -3.76
CA LYS A 5 11.53 -10.64 -2.66
C LYS A 5 11.17 -9.17 -2.38
N CYS A 6 11.10 -8.74 -1.12
CA CYS A 6 10.96 -7.32 -0.78
C CYS A 6 12.34 -6.65 -0.69
N ALA A 7 12.44 -5.37 -1.05
CA ALA A 7 13.69 -4.61 -0.96
C ALA A 7 13.55 -3.40 -0.05
N THR A 8 14.53 -3.18 0.83
CA THR A 8 14.59 -2.03 1.72
C THR A 8 16.01 -1.50 1.76
N THR A 9 16.20 -0.19 1.79
CA THR A 9 17.48 0.39 2.24
C THR A 9 17.48 0.48 3.78
N PRO A 10 18.66 0.50 4.43
CA PRO A 10 18.73 0.86 5.84
C PRO A 10 18.39 2.35 5.99
N SER A 11 17.14 2.67 6.31
CA SER A 11 16.82 3.90 7.04
C SER A 11 17.00 3.64 8.54
N CYS A 12 17.48 4.64 9.27
CA CYS A 12 17.76 4.58 10.71
C CYS A 12 16.62 3.86 11.47
N GLY A 13 16.88 2.65 11.96
CA GLY A 13 15.96 1.93 12.85
C GLY A 13 16.09 0.41 12.81
N ASP A 14 16.15 -0.19 11.62
CA ASP A 14 16.05 -1.66 11.50
C ASP A 14 17.32 -2.29 10.98
N SER A 15 18.26 -2.56 11.90
CA SER A 15 19.40 -3.44 11.67
C SER A 15 18.96 -4.91 11.62
N HIS A 16 18.34 -5.33 10.52
CA HIS A 16 18.14 -6.75 10.20
C HIS A 16 19.14 -7.17 9.13
N GLY A 17 20.31 -7.63 9.58
CA GLY A 17 21.32 -8.24 8.72
C GLY A 17 20.77 -9.50 8.04
N GLY A 18 20.58 -9.40 6.73
CA GLY A 18 20.10 -10.51 5.90
C GLY A 18 20.38 -10.23 4.44
N GLY A 19 21.64 -10.42 4.03
CA GLY A 19 22.07 -10.32 2.64
C GLY A 19 21.38 -11.39 1.78
N GLY A 20 20.28 -11.02 1.12
CA GLY A 20 19.70 -11.84 0.08
C GLY A 20 20.64 -11.89 -1.13
N SER A 21 21.33 -13.02 -1.31
CA SER A 21 22.29 -13.19 -2.42
C SER A 21 21.67 -12.82 -3.77
N ALA A 22 22.34 -11.90 -4.50
CA ALA A 22 21.98 -11.45 -5.85
C ALA A 22 22.01 -12.59 -6.89
N GLU A 23 22.56 -13.73 -6.51
CA GLU A 23 22.83 -14.92 -7.31
C GLU A 23 21.56 -15.70 -7.74
N ARG A 24 20.44 -15.51 -7.02
CA ARG A 24 19.16 -16.15 -7.38
C ARG A 24 18.36 -15.25 -8.32
N ARG A 25 18.21 -15.70 -9.58
CA ARG A 25 17.34 -15.11 -10.64
C ARG A 25 15.92 -14.85 -10.11
N GLY A 26 15.66 -13.63 -9.66
CA GLY A 26 14.38 -13.22 -9.11
C GLY A 26 14.14 -11.73 -9.24
N VAL A 27 12.87 -11.34 -9.20
CA VAL A 27 12.42 -9.94 -9.25
C VAL A 27 11.94 -9.47 -7.88
N LEU A 28 11.99 -8.16 -7.66
CA LEU A 28 11.45 -7.54 -6.45
C LEU A 28 9.92 -7.47 -6.50
N THR A 29 9.24 -7.74 -5.39
CA THR A 29 7.78 -7.49 -5.22
C THR A 29 7.49 -6.02 -5.05
N THR A 30 8.24 -5.40 -4.13
CA THR A 30 8.06 -4.02 -3.70
C THR A 30 9.35 -3.51 -3.08
N CYS A 31 9.41 -2.19 -2.91
CA CYS A 31 10.50 -1.54 -2.21
C CYS A 31 10.00 -0.30 -1.44
N ASN A 32 10.70 0.04 -0.36
CA ASN A 32 10.42 1.24 0.43
C ASN A 32 10.72 2.53 -0.36
N TYR A 33 10.22 3.66 0.13
CA TYR A 33 10.36 4.95 -0.56
C TYR A 33 11.83 5.39 -0.69
N ASP A 34 12.67 5.06 0.28
CA ASP A 34 14.11 5.33 0.22
C ASP A 34 14.77 4.60 -0.96
N ALA A 35 14.52 3.29 -1.14
CA ALA A 35 15.01 2.54 -2.30
C ALA A 35 14.43 3.10 -3.62
N ARG A 36 13.17 3.57 -3.61
CA ARG A 36 12.57 4.22 -4.79
C ARG A 36 13.30 5.51 -5.19
N ALA A 37 13.91 6.23 -4.26
CA ALA A 37 14.72 7.41 -4.58
C ALA A 37 15.95 7.06 -5.44
N TYR A 38 16.52 5.86 -5.27
CA TYR A 38 17.60 5.33 -6.11
C TYR A 38 17.12 4.72 -7.44
N GLY A 39 15.83 4.86 -7.76
CA GLY A 39 15.25 4.30 -9.00
C GLY A 39 14.87 2.82 -8.90
N VAL A 40 15.00 2.18 -7.74
CA VAL A 40 14.50 0.81 -7.53
C VAL A 40 12.97 0.79 -7.66
N ARG A 41 12.42 -0.23 -8.32
CA ARG A 41 10.97 -0.38 -8.56
C ARG A 41 10.52 -1.82 -8.37
N SER A 42 9.22 -2.00 -8.16
CA SER A 42 8.57 -3.32 -8.22
C SER A 42 8.80 -3.99 -9.57
N ALA A 43 8.81 -5.33 -9.59
CA ALA A 43 9.11 -6.18 -10.74
C ALA A 43 10.52 -6.01 -11.34
N MET A 44 11.38 -5.18 -10.74
CA MET A 44 12.76 -5.01 -11.18
C MET A 44 13.60 -6.27 -10.87
N PRO A 45 14.48 -6.72 -11.78
CA PRO A 45 15.44 -7.78 -11.49
C PRO A 45 16.32 -7.42 -10.28
N THR A 46 16.50 -8.36 -9.35
CA THR A 46 17.28 -8.13 -8.12
C THR A 46 18.69 -7.63 -8.45
N ALA A 47 19.34 -8.21 -9.45
CA ALA A 47 20.68 -7.80 -9.88
C ALA A 47 20.73 -6.33 -10.38
N GLN A 48 19.68 -5.86 -11.06
CA GLN A 48 19.59 -4.47 -11.49
C GLN A 48 19.35 -3.54 -10.30
N ALA A 49 18.46 -3.93 -9.38
CA ALA A 49 18.19 -3.14 -8.18
C ALA A 49 19.44 -2.96 -7.30
N MET A 50 20.24 -4.01 -7.12
CA MET A 50 21.51 -3.97 -6.39
C MET A 50 22.57 -3.10 -7.09
N ARG A 51 22.52 -2.96 -8.42
CA ARG A 51 23.41 -2.03 -9.15
C ARG A 51 22.99 -0.58 -8.95
N LEU A 52 21.69 -0.30 -8.92
CA LEU A 52 21.15 1.04 -8.66
C LEU A 52 21.37 1.49 -7.21
N CYS A 53 21.30 0.54 -6.28
CA CYS A 53 21.46 0.77 -4.85
C CYS A 53 22.33 -0.34 -4.24
N PRO A 54 23.67 -0.20 -4.22
CA PRO A 54 24.58 -1.21 -3.66
C PRO A 54 24.33 -1.54 -2.18
N GLN A 55 23.78 -0.58 -1.43
CA GLN A 55 23.37 -0.71 -0.02
C GLN A 55 21.97 -1.30 0.18
N LEU A 56 21.34 -1.81 -0.89
CA LEU A 56 19.99 -2.39 -0.82
C LEU A 56 20.02 -3.70 -0.02
N THR A 57 19.11 -3.80 0.95
CA THR A 57 18.84 -5.03 1.69
C THR A 57 17.64 -5.74 1.08
N VAL A 58 17.80 -7.02 0.76
CA VAL A 58 16.76 -7.82 0.13
C VAL A 58 16.28 -8.89 1.10
N VAL A 59 15.01 -8.82 1.48
CA VAL A 59 14.41 -9.68 2.51
C VAL A 59 13.38 -10.64 1.91
N PRO A 60 13.24 -11.86 2.46
CA PRO A 60 12.18 -12.79 2.04
C PRO A 60 10.79 -12.25 2.46
N PRO A 61 9.74 -12.49 1.65
CA PRO A 61 8.40 -12.02 1.96
C PRO A 61 7.81 -12.78 3.16
N GLN A 62 7.25 -12.06 4.12
CA GLN A 62 6.55 -12.63 5.28
C GLN A 62 5.03 -12.64 5.04
N MET A 63 4.56 -13.46 4.09
CA MET A 63 3.16 -13.45 3.62
C MET A 63 2.10 -13.60 4.70
N HIS A 64 2.41 -14.33 5.78
CA HIS A 64 1.57 -14.42 6.97
C HIS A 64 1.23 -13.01 7.51
N LYS A 65 2.24 -12.16 7.72
CA LYS A 65 2.06 -10.85 8.38
C LYS A 65 1.19 -9.93 7.51
N TYR A 66 1.41 -9.98 6.20
CA TYR A 66 0.64 -9.19 5.24
C TYR A 66 -0.84 -9.62 5.20
N ARG A 67 -1.13 -10.93 5.29
CA ARG A 67 -2.50 -11.44 5.37
C ARG A 67 -3.20 -11.04 6.67
N VAL A 68 -2.49 -11.07 7.79
CA VAL A 68 -3.03 -10.64 9.09
C VAL A 68 -3.39 -9.15 9.04
N ALA A 69 -2.46 -8.29 8.60
CA ALA A 69 -2.72 -6.86 8.44
C ALA A 69 -3.87 -6.57 7.46
N SER A 70 -3.92 -7.26 6.32
CA SER A 70 -5.03 -7.16 5.35
C SER A 70 -6.38 -7.50 5.97
N LYS A 71 -6.45 -8.55 6.81
CA LYS A 71 -7.69 -8.94 7.49
C LYS A 71 -8.18 -7.87 8.45
N VAL A 72 -7.28 -7.30 9.26
CA VAL A 72 -7.63 -6.20 10.18
C VAL A 72 -8.10 -4.98 9.41
N MET A 73 -7.35 -4.58 8.36
CA MET A 73 -7.73 -3.45 7.51
C MET A 73 -9.10 -3.64 6.86
N ARG A 74 -9.44 -4.86 6.41
CA ARG A 74 -10.79 -5.18 5.90
C ARG A 74 -11.87 -5.13 6.98
N GLY A 75 -11.53 -5.48 8.23
CA GLY A 75 -12.42 -5.29 9.37
C GLY A 75 -12.76 -3.82 9.59
N ILE A 76 -11.75 -2.93 9.50
CA ILE A 76 -11.96 -1.48 9.55
C ILE A 76 -12.90 -1.01 8.44
N PHE A 77 -12.74 -1.51 7.21
CA PHE A 77 -13.62 -1.14 6.09
C PHE A 77 -15.09 -1.51 6.34
N ALA A 78 -15.32 -2.70 6.92
CA ALA A 78 -16.66 -3.22 7.22
C ALA A 78 -17.43 -2.37 8.25
N ASN A 79 -16.73 -1.52 9.02
CA ASN A 79 -17.38 -0.57 9.93
C ASN A 79 -18.07 0.60 9.20
N PHE A 80 -17.78 0.83 7.91
CA PHE A 80 -18.28 1.97 7.15
C PHE A 80 -19.24 1.59 6.02
N THR A 81 -19.09 0.41 5.42
CA THR A 81 -19.99 -0.08 4.37
C THR A 81 -19.94 -1.60 4.28
N GLU A 82 -21.06 -2.20 3.90
CA GLU A 82 -21.15 -3.62 3.56
C GLU A 82 -20.72 -3.89 2.10
N VAL A 83 -20.69 -2.87 1.26
CA VAL A 83 -20.37 -2.98 -0.17
C VAL A 83 -18.88 -2.77 -0.39
N ILE A 84 -18.12 -3.84 -0.18
CA ILE A 84 -16.65 -3.87 -0.29
C ILE A 84 -16.23 -4.83 -1.40
N GLU A 85 -15.38 -4.36 -2.32
CA GLU A 85 -14.78 -5.18 -3.36
C GLU A 85 -13.24 -5.22 -3.20
N PRO A 86 -12.68 -6.30 -2.65
CA PRO A 86 -11.23 -6.44 -2.51
C PRO A 86 -10.54 -6.68 -3.85
N LEU A 87 -9.45 -5.97 -4.12
CA LEU A 87 -8.63 -6.13 -5.34
C LEU A 87 -7.35 -6.92 -5.07
N SER A 88 -6.73 -6.67 -3.92
CA SER A 88 -5.50 -7.30 -3.49
C SER A 88 -5.49 -7.45 -1.96
N LEU A 89 -4.31 -7.74 -1.38
CA LEU A 89 -4.16 -7.73 0.08
C LEU A 89 -4.28 -6.30 0.65
N ASP A 90 -3.81 -5.31 -0.09
CA ASP A 90 -3.66 -3.92 0.34
C ASP A 90 -4.62 -2.94 -0.36
N GLU A 91 -5.48 -3.42 -1.28
CA GLU A 91 -6.42 -2.59 -2.03
C GLU A 91 -7.86 -3.15 -1.99
N ALA A 92 -8.84 -2.26 -1.86
CA ALA A 92 -10.27 -2.54 -1.99
C ALA A 92 -11.03 -1.29 -2.47
N TYR A 93 -12.13 -1.47 -3.18
CA TYR A 93 -13.15 -0.43 -3.38
C TYR A 93 -14.22 -0.53 -2.32
N LEU A 94 -14.69 0.63 -1.86
CA LEU A 94 -15.79 0.77 -0.91
C LEU A 94 -16.85 1.63 -1.58
N ASP A 95 -18.08 1.13 -1.66
CA ASP A 95 -19.23 1.94 -2.05
C ASP A 95 -19.85 2.57 -0.81
N VAL A 96 -19.91 3.90 -0.79
CA VAL A 96 -20.40 4.71 0.33
C VAL A 96 -21.56 5.61 -0.13
N SER A 97 -22.21 5.26 -1.24
CA SER A 97 -23.28 6.06 -1.85
C SER A 97 -24.58 6.05 -1.03
N GLU A 98 -24.87 4.94 -0.36
CA GLU A 98 -26.12 4.71 0.39
C GLU A 98 -26.01 5.05 1.89
N ILE A 99 -25.05 5.89 2.28
CA ILE A 99 -24.88 6.27 3.69
C ILE A 99 -25.92 7.32 4.04
N SER A 100 -26.85 6.95 4.94
CA SER A 100 -27.97 7.78 5.37
C SER A 100 -27.58 8.98 6.26
N ASP A 101 -26.36 8.98 6.79
CA ASP A 101 -25.84 10.04 7.65
C ASP A 101 -25.21 11.15 6.80
N GLU A 102 -25.87 12.31 6.74
CA GLU A 102 -25.41 13.48 5.98
C GLU A 102 -24.04 14.02 6.46
N ASP A 103 -23.69 13.77 7.72
CA ASP A 103 -22.38 14.14 8.25
C ASP A 103 -21.27 13.21 7.74
N LEU A 104 -21.58 11.95 7.39
CA LEU A 104 -20.61 10.96 6.93
C LEU A 104 -20.34 11.04 5.42
N THR A 105 -19.74 12.15 4.99
CA THR A 105 -19.26 12.27 3.61
C THR A 105 -18.17 11.23 3.29
N ALA A 106 -18.09 10.77 2.03
CA ALA A 106 -17.03 9.88 1.54
C ALA A 106 -15.61 10.36 1.86
N THR A 107 -15.39 11.68 1.90
CA THR A 107 -14.10 12.27 2.30
C THR A 107 -13.81 12.08 3.79
N ARG A 108 -14.81 12.22 4.68
CA ARG A 108 -14.66 11.99 6.11
C ARG A 108 -14.42 10.51 6.41
N ILE A 109 -15.15 9.62 5.74
CA ILE A 109 -14.95 8.17 5.83
C ILE A 109 -13.53 7.78 5.43
N ALA A 110 -13.05 8.27 4.28
CA ALA A 110 -11.68 7.99 3.84
C ALA A 110 -10.62 8.49 4.84
N LYS A 111 -10.85 9.64 5.49
CA LYS A 111 -9.96 10.12 6.58
C LYS A 111 -10.03 9.22 7.81
N ALA A 112 -11.24 8.83 8.23
CA ALA A 112 -11.44 7.98 9.40
C ALA A 112 -10.78 6.60 9.20
N ILE A 113 -10.97 5.97 8.03
CA ILE A 113 -10.32 4.71 7.67
C ILE A 113 -8.80 4.85 7.75
N ARG A 114 -8.22 5.90 7.15
CA ARG A 114 -6.77 6.14 7.19
C ARG A 114 -6.25 6.29 8.62
N GLN A 115 -7.00 6.99 9.46
CA GLN A 115 -6.65 7.20 10.87
C GLN A 115 -6.71 5.89 11.66
N GLN A 116 -7.81 5.13 11.55
CA GLN A 116 -7.95 3.84 12.25
C GLN A 116 -6.89 2.83 11.80
N VAL A 117 -6.57 2.76 10.50
CA VAL A 117 -5.49 1.90 10.00
C VAL A 117 -4.14 2.32 10.59
N ARG A 118 -3.88 3.62 10.73
CA ARG A 118 -2.67 4.11 11.38
C ARG A 118 -2.61 3.69 12.85
N GLU A 119 -3.71 3.84 13.58
CA GLU A 119 -3.78 3.57 15.02
C GLU A 119 -3.70 2.07 15.34
N GLU A 120 -4.40 1.23 14.58
CA GLU A 120 -4.50 -0.21 14.85
C GLU A 120 -3.33 -1.02 14.28
N LEU A 121 -2.74 -0.59 13.16
CA LEU A 121 -1.75 -1.37 12.43
C LEU A 121 -0.38 -0.69 12.32
N ASP A 122 -0.24 0.56 12.76
CA ASP A 122 0.98 1.38 12.63
C ASP A 122 1.51 1.46 11.18
N ILE A 123 0.59 1.47 10.22
CA ILE A 123 0.90 1.62 8.78
C ILE A 123 0.11 2.77 8.15
N THR A 124 0.66 3.32 7.06
CA THR A 124 -0.04 4.30 6.23
C THR A 124 -0.80 3.66 5.09
N VAL A 125 -1.99 4.19 4.81
CA VAL A 125 -2.69 3.92 3.55
C VAL A 125 -3.05 5.23 2.85
N SER A 126 -3.06 5.19 1.51
CA SER A 126 -3.54 6.31 0.69
C SER A 126 -4.92 5.97 0.15
N ALA A 127 -5.77 6.99 -0.01
CA ALA A 127 -7.15 6.82 -0.44
C ALA A 127 -7.50 7.77 -1.59
N GLY A 128 -8.35 7.29 -2.49
CA GLY A 128 -8.91 8.06 -3.59
C GLY A 128 -10.43 8.02 -3.50
N VAL A 129 -11.08 9.17 -3.60
CA VAL A 129 -12.54 9.30 -3.55
C VAL A 129 -13.02 9.93 -4.85
N SER A 130 -13.97 9.27 -5.52
CA SER A 130 -14.56 9.78 -6.75
C SER A 130 -15.93 9.13 -7.01
N VAL A 131 -16.57 9.52 -8.11
CA VAL A 131 -17.88 9.03 -8.56
C VAL A 131 -17.86 7.60 -9.11
N ASN A 132 -16.68 7.06 -9.42
CA ASN A 132 -16.52 5.68 -9.89
C ASN A 132 -15.16 5.08 -9.50
N LYS A 133 -15.09 3.75 -9.62
CA LYS A 133 -13.91 2.94 -9.25
C LYS A 133 -12.64 3.35 -10.00
N PHE A 134 -12.73 3.58 -11.31
CA PHE A 134 -11.57 3.92 -12.14
C PHE A 134 -10.91 5.24 -11.70
N ILE A 135 -11.70 6.31 -11.57
CA ILE A 135 -11.18 7.60 -11.14
C ILE A 135 -10.71 7.53 -9.69
N ALA A 136 -11.42 6.80 -8.81
CA ALA A 136 -10.99 6.59 -7.43
C ALA A 136 -9.62 5.89 -7.35
N LYS A 137 -9.35 4.90 -8.20
CA LYS A 137 -8.06 4.22 -8.27
C LYS A 137 -6.94 5.15 -8.72
N VAL A 138 -7.17 5.95 -9.77
CA VAL A 138 -6.19 6.94 -10.23
C VAL A 138 -5.93 7.99 -9.15
N ALA A 139 -6.99 8.44 -8.46
CA ALA A 139 -6.89 9.41 -7.38
C ALA A 139 -6.09 8.87 -6.18
N SER A 140 -6.23 7.59 -5.83
CA SER A 140 -5.52 6.98 -4.70
C SER A 140 -4.01 6.90 -4.92
N ASP A 141 -3.57 6.86 -6.17
CA ASP A 141 -2.15 6.86 -6.57
C ASP A 141 -1.54 8.29 -6.60
N TRP A 142 -2.35 9.34 -6.71
CA TRP A 142 -1.89 10.72 -6.99
C TRP A 142 -1.02 11.35 -5.90
N LYS A 143 -1.31 11.09 -4.62
CA LYS A 143 -0.60 11.69 -3.46
C LYS A 143 0.08 10.65 -2.57
N LYS A 144 0.47 9.49 -3.12
CA LYS A 144 1.22 8.49 -2.35
C LYS A 144 2.61 9.03 -1.95
N PRO A 145 3.13 8.72 -0.75
CA PRO A 145 2.50 7.97 0.36
C PRO A 145 1.54 8.81 1.22
N ASP A 146 0.72 8.09 2.00
CA ASP A 146 -0.15 8.66 3.05
C ASP A 146 -1.05 9.83 2.57
N GLY A 147 -1.53 9.73 1.34
CA GLY A 147 -2.33 10.76 0.68
C GLY A 147 -3.83 10.50 0.67
N LEU A 148 -4.60 11.58 0.55
CA LEU A 148 -6.02 11.53 0.19
C LEU A 148 -6.27 12.47 -0.98
N THR A 149 -6.84 11.95 -2.06
CA THR A 149 -7.22 12.73 -3.24
C THR A 149 -8.72 12.55 -3.50
N VAL A 150 -9.43 13.67 -3.62
CA VAL A 150 -10.86 13.68 -3.93
C VAL A 150 -11.03 14.29 -5.30
N VAL A 151 -11.64 13.54 -6.23
CA VAL A 151 -11.98 14.03 -7.57
C VAL A 151 -13.48 14.18 -7.63
N ARG A 152 -13.94 15.41 -7.87
CA ARG A 152 -15.36 15.74 -8.04
C ARG A 152 -15.59 16.13 -9.49
N LEU A 153 -16.74 15.75 -10.03
CA LEU A 153 -17.20 16.32 -11.29
C LEU A 153 -17.61 17.76 -11.02
N MET A 154 -17.06 18.70 -11.77
CA MET A 154 -17.57 20.07 -11.81
C MET A 154 -18.95 20.01 -12.49
N LYS A 155 -19.97 20.49 -11.80
CA LYS A 155 -21.28 20.75 -12.38
C LYS A 155 -21.27 22.12 -13.06
#